data_AF-N1ZY94-F1
#
_entry.id   AF-N1ZY94-F1
#
_cell.length_a   1.000
_cell.length_b   1.000
_cell.length_c   1.000
_cell.angle_alpha   90.00
_cell.angle_beta   90.00
_cell.angle_gamma   90.00
#
_symmetry.space_group_name_H-M   'P 1'
#
loop_
_entity.id
_entity.type
_entity.pdbx_description
1 polymer ?
#
loop_
_entity_poly.entity_id
_entity_poly.type
_entity_poly.pdbx_seq_one_letter_code
_entity_poly.pdbx_strand_id
1 'polypeptide(L)'
;MRRKSKSILLLAVMCVLMVTANMQMHVSAAKKNADHTAEYARFGITVKGGAYYYDGDRIRIFHDMKADNSFENSFVDLKGTVDVRLIRGKRGAIKKLEFISGAEADEIQEDLFGYVPSRKKETASKNQKQSFRQKKAGTKTKKNGEYTNMKRCELGDIPDNVQIAIKKQCTGDSWYVIKTDNKKYVYYNNLPRDYAFNISGKNLNVRDMGRHTGIYVLLSLGNDFDFTLSYNGKSVGFTTIDVN
;
A
#
# COMPACT_ATOMS: atom_id res chain seq x y z
N MET A 1 45.17 -19.34 48.06
CA MET A 1 45.38 -18.13 47.23
C MET A 1 44.74 -18.33 45.86
N ARG A 2 43.81 -17.42 45.51
CA ARG A 2 43.53 -16.76 44.21
C ARG A 2 43.60 -17.62 42.92
N ARG A 3 42.46 -17.91 42.25
CA ARG A 3 41.68 -17.07 41.29
C ARG A 3 42.54 -16.63 40.08
N LYS A 4 42.15 -16.66 38.80
CA LYS A 4 40.91 -16.83 38.01
C LYS A 4 41.43 -17.00 36.56
N SER A 5 40.79 -17.73 35.64
CA SER A 5 39.89 -17.12 34.66
C SER A 5 39.47 -18.19 33.63
N LYS A 6 38.38 -18.90 33.90
CA LYS A 6 37.60 -19.62 32.88
C LYS A 6 36.41 -18.72 32.55
N SER A 7 36.60 -17.70 31.72
CA SER A 7 35.53 -16.71 31.51
C SER A 7 35.48 -16.04 30.14
N ILE A 8 36.41 -16.31 29.23
CA ILE A 8 36.51 -15.49 28.00
C ILE A 8 35.73 -16.11 26.82
N LEU A 9 35.51 -17.43 26.80
CA LEU A 9 34.87 -18.07 25.64
C LEU A 9 33.33 -18.02 25.64
N LEU A 10 32.68 -17.79 26.79
CA LEU A 10 31.21 -17.70 26.87
C LEU A 10 30.67 -16.30 26.51
N LEU A 11 31.47 -15.25 26.65
CA LEU A 11 31.02 -13.88 26.43
C LEU A 11 30.92 -13.53 24.94
N ALA A 12 31.80 -14.10 24.11
CA ALA A 12 31.76 -13.86 22.66
C ALA A 12 30.52 -14.51 22.01
N VAL A 13 30.10 -15.68 22.46
CA VAL A 13 28.89 -16.36 21.95
C VAL A 13 27.61 -15.67 22.44
N MET A 14 27.60 -15.14 23.67
CA MET A 14 26.50 -14.29 24.16
C MET A 14 26.43 -12.94 23.44
N CYS A 15 27.56 -12.32 23.06
CA CYS A 15 27.54 -11.11 22.24
C CYS A 15 27.02 -11.38 20.82
N VAL A 16 27.34 -12.52 20.21
CA VAL A 16 26.80 -12.87 18.89
C VAL A 16 25.31 -13.23 18.97
N LEU A 17 24.83 -13.83 20.07
CA LEU A 17 23.40 -14.10 20.29
C LEU A 17 22.58 -12.87 20.71
N MET A 18 23.17 -11.88 21.41
CA MET A 18 22.47 -10.64 21.75
C MET A 18 22.38 -9.67 20.56
N VAL A 19 23.24 -9.81 19.54
CA VAL A 19 23.17 -8.97 18.34
C VAL A 19 22.09 -9.44 17.35
N THR A 20 21.54 -10.65 17.48
CA THR A 20 20.43 -11.12 16.62
C THR A 20 19.03 -10.88 17.20
N ALA A 21 18.92 -10.46 18.46
CA ALA A 21 17.64 -10.11 19.08
C ALA A 21 17.52 -8.59 19.24
N ASN A 22 16.94 -7.93 18.23
CA ASN A 22 16.32 -6.58 18.26
C ASN A 22 16.72 -5.64 17.11
N MET A 23 17.05 -6.17 15.94
CA MET A 23 16.78 -5.40 14.71
C MET A 23 15.27 -5.47 14.44
N GLN A 24 14.52 -4.64 15.19
CA GLN A 24 13.12 -4.40 14.93
C GLN A 24 13.06 -3.59 13.63
N MET A 25 12.95 -4.30 12.51
CA MET A 25 12.66 -3.73 11.20
C MET A 25 11.24 -3.18 11.21
N HIS A 26 11.03 -2.03 11.85
CA HIS A 26 9.88 -1.19 11.52
C HIS A 26 10.20 -0.54 10.18
N VAL A 27 9.73 -1.14 9.10
CA VAL A 27 9.59 -0.41 7.84
C VAL A 27 8.38 0.50 7.99
N SER A 28 8.58 1.58 8.76
CA SER A 28 7.68 2.72 8.81
C SER A 28 8.21 3.72 7.80
N ALA A 29 7.46 3.95 6.72
CA ALA A 29 7.72 5.10 5.87
C ALA A 29 7.58 6.35 6.75
N ALA A 30 8.72 7.01 7.04
CA ALA A 30 8.79 8.15 7.94
C ALA A 30 8.10 9.37 7.31
N LYS A 31 6.81 9.49 7.57
CA LYS A 31 6.07 10.77 7.52
C LYS A 31 5.56 11.00 8.94
N LYS A 32 5.56 12.26 9.39
CA LYS A 32 4.94 12.66 10.66
C LYS A 32 3.43 12.39 10.52
N ASN A 33 3.00 11.15 10.79
CA ASN A 33 1.61 10.75 10.67
C ASN A 33 0.79 11.62 11.63
N ALA A 34 -0.32 12.17 11.14
CA ALA A 34 -1.30 12.75 12.02
C ALA A 34 -1.67 11.71 13.08
N ASP A 35 -1.84 12.13 14.33
CA ASP A 35 -2.18 11.20 15.40
C ASP A 35 -3.62 10.70 15.20
N HIS A 36 -3.75 9.51 14.62
CA HIS A 36 -5.02 8.83 14.37
C HIS A 36 -5.44 7.92 15.54
N THR A 37 -4.73 7.93 16.68
CA THR A 37 -4.94 6.97 17.78
C THR A 37 -6.40 6.97 18.27
N ALA A 38 -7.01 8.15 18.42
CA ALA A 38 -8.42 8.25 18.82
C ALA A 38 -9.39 7.74 17.76
N GLU A 39 -9.07 7.89 16.47
CA GLU A 39 -9.90 7.39 15.36
C GLU A 39 -9.84 5.86 15.31
N TYR A 40 -8.64 5.29 15.44
CA TYR A 40 -8.38 3.86 15.46
C TYR A 40 -9.00 3.15 16.66
N ALA A 41 -8.97 3.77 17.85
CA ALA A 41 -9.57 3.22 19.06
C ALA A 41 -11.07 2.93 18.92
N ARG A 42 -11.80 3.73 18.12
CA ARG A 42 -13.23 3.51 17.83
C ARG A 42 -13.51 2.23 17.04
N PHE A 43 -12.48 1.65 16.45
CA PHE A 43 -12.52 0.39 15.70
C PHE A 43 -11.77 -0.75 16.41
N GLY A 44 -11.52 -0.61 17.73
CA GLY A 44 -10.83 -1.64 18.52
C GLY A 44 -9.31 -1.67 18.31
N ILE A 45 -8.74 -0.71 17.59
CA ILE A 45 -7.29 -0.65 17.32
C ILE A 45 -6.61 0.28 18.32
N THR A 46 -5.63 -0.23 19.05
CA THR A 46 -4.81 0.53 20.01
C THR A 46 -3.34 0.54 19.62
N VAL A 47 -2.62 1.58 20.01
CA VAL A 47 -1.18 1.73 19.78
C VAL A 47 -0.45 1.62 21.10
N LYS A 48 0.50 0.68 21.22
CA LYS A 48 1.34 0.50 22.41
C LYS A 48 2.78 0.25 21.98
N GLY A 49 3.71 1.06 22.46
CA GLY A 49 5.14 0.90 22.16
C GLY A 49 5.48 0.90 20.65
N GLY A 50 4.72 1.65 19.85
CA GLY A 50 4.91 1.72 18.39
C GLY A 50 4.33 0.55 17.58
N ALA A 51 3.67 -0.42 18.23
CA ALA A 51 2.93 -1.49 17.57
C ALA A 51 1.41 -1.27 17.68
N TYR A 52 0.67 -1.83 16.73
CA TYR A 52 -0.79 -1.78 16.69
C TYR A 52 -1.39 -3.09 17.19
N TYR A 53 -2.54 -3.01 17.86
CA TYR A 53 -3.26 -4.14 18.43
C TYR A 53 -4.74 -4.03 18.11
N TYR A 54 -5.37 -5.11 17.63
CA TYR A 54 -6.81 -5.21 17.41
C TYR A 54 -7.40 -6.15 18.47
N ASP A 55 -8.33 -5.66 19.29
CA ASP A 55 -8.95 -6.41 20.40
C ASP A 55 -7.94 -7.09 21.37
N GLY A 56 -6.72 -6.53 21.46
CA GLY A 56 -5.64 -7.03 22.31
C GLY A 56 -4.59 -7.87 21.58
N ASP A 57 -4.90 -8.37 20.38
CA ASP A 57 -3.98 -9.15 19.55
C ASP A 57 -3.10 -8.25 18.69
N ARG A 58 -1.82 -8.58 18.56
CA ARG A 58 -0.84 -7.75 17.85
C ARG A 58 -1.09 -7.84 16.35
N ILE A 59 -1.24 -6.69 15.70
CA ILE A 59 -1.49 -6.60 14.27
C ILE A 59 -0.17 -6.82 13.52
N ARG A 60 -0.21 -7.72 12.53
CA ARG A 60 0.89 -8.00 11.59
C ARG A 60 0.84 -7.13 10.36
N ILE A 61 -0.31 -7.01 9.71
CA ILE A 61 -0.51 -6.07 8.59
C ILE A 61 -1.61 -5.10 8.95
N PHE A 62 -1.32 -3.81 8.90
CA PHE A 62 -2.29 -2.75 9.09
C PHE A 62 -2.28 -1.78 7.91
N HIS A 63 -3.35 -1.80 7.12
CA HIS A 63 -3.55 -0.89 5.98
C HIS A 63 -4.73 0.05 6.23
N ASP A 64 -4.48 1.34 6.38
CA ASP A 64 -5.52 2.36 6.42
C ASP A 64 -5.67 2.98 5.03
N MET A 65 -6.69 2.58 4.29
CA MET A 65 -6.90 2.92 2.89
C MET A 65 -7.80 4.14 2.71
N LYS A 66 -7.34 5.09 1.89
CA LYS A 66 -8.12 6.21 1.36
C LYS A 66 -9.10 5.74 0.29
N ALA A 67 -10.08 6.59 -0.02
CA ALA A 67 -11.12 6.27 -1.01
C ALA A 67 -10.62 6.16 -2.46
N ASP A 68 -9.40 6.59 -2.73
CA ASP A 68 -8.69 6.44 -4.00
C ASP A 68 -7.74 5.23 -4.00
N ASN A 69 -7.83 4.37 -2.99
CA ASN A 69 -6.99 3.20 -2.73
C ASN A 69 -5.52 3.49 -2.39
N SER A 70 -5.14 4.75 -2.13
CA SER A 70 -3.85 5.07 -1.51
C SER A 70 -3.89 4.82 0.01
N PHE A 71 -2.74 4.76 0.68
CA PHE A 71 -2.68 4.56 2.14
C PHE A 71 -2.64 5.90 2.89
N GLU A 72 -3.49 6.05 3.91
CA GLU A 72 -3.28 6.99 5.01
C GLU A 72 -2.16 6.48 5.93
N ASN A 73 -2.18 5.18 6.22
CA ASN A 73 -1.16 4.50 7.00
C ASN A 73 -0.95 3.08 6.44
N SER A 74 0.30 2.63 6.43
CA SER A 74 0.67 1.26 6.10
C SER A 74 1.74 0.83 7.08
N PHE A 75 1.48 -0.26 7.78
CA PHE A 75 2.35 -0.79 8.83
C PHE A 75 2.41 -2.30 8.73
N VAL A 76 3.62 -2.84 8.87
CA VAL A 76 3.86 -4.28 8.93
C VAL A 76 4.77 -4.62 10.11
N ASP A 77 4.41 -5.67 10.86
CA ASP A 77 5.12 -6.17 12.02
C ASP A 77 5.03 -7.70 12.08
N LEU A 78 6.13 -8.36 11.72
CA LEU A 78 6.20 -9.83 11.66
C LEU A 78 6.01 -10.53 13.02
N LYS A 79 5.96 -9.78 14.14
CA LYS A 79 5.63 -10.30 15.46
C LYS A 79 4.12 -10.37 15.71
N GLY A 80 3.30 -9.75 14.87
CA GLY A 80 1.85 -9.81 14.95
C GLY A 80 1.27 -11.08 14.35
N THR A 81 -0.04 -11.24 14.50
CA THR A 81 -0.79 -12.40 13.98
C THR A 81 -2.13 -12.04 13.34
N VAL A 82 -2.62 -10.81 13.56
CA VAL A 82 -3.87 -10.32 12.97
C VAL A 82 -3.57 -9.40 11.78
N ASP A 83 -4.28 -9.57 10.66
CA ASP A 83 -4.14 -8.70 9.49
C ASP A 83 -5.45 -7.93 9.24
N VAL A 84 -5.41 -6.60 9.23
CA VAL A 84 -6.60 -5.76 9.08
C VAL A 84 -6.39 -4.58 8.14
N ARG A 85 -7.49 -4.11 7.55
CA ARG A 85 -7.54 -2.85 6.82
C ARG A 85 -8.71 -1.97 7.23
N LEU A 86 -8.46 -0.67 7.27
CA LEU A 86 -9.48 0.37 7.40
C LEU A 86 -9.78 0.96 6.03
N ILE A 87 -11.04 1.20 5.72
CA ILE A 87 -11.48 1.82 4.47
C ILE A 87 -12.08 3.18 4.78
N ARG A 88 -11.44 4.24 4.30
CA ARG A 88 -11.90 5.63 4.43
C ARG A 88 -12.83 6.02 3.30
N GLY A 89 -13.77 6.91 3.61
CA GLY A 89 -14.61 7.56 2.62
C GLY A 89 -13.90 8.70 1.89
N LYS A 90 -14.55 9.23 0.85
CA LYS A 90 -14.08 10.41 0.08
C LYS A 90 -13.83 11.68 0.93
N ARG A 91 -14.26 11.70 2.19
CA ARG A 91 -14.06 12.81 3.14
C ARG A 91 -13.02 12.48 4.22
N GLY A 92 -12.20 11.45 4.02
CA GLY A 92 -11.16 11.02 4.96
C GLY A 92 -11.65 10.18 6.15
N ALA A 93 -12.91 10.26 6.56
CA ALA A 93 -13.41 9.46 7.70
C ALA A 93 -13.38 7.95 7.42
N ILE A 94 -12.93 7.16 8.41
CA ILE A 94 -13.00 5.69 8.36
C ILE A 94 -14.47 5.25 8.32
N LYS A 95 -14.79 4.39 7.34
CA LYS A 95 -16.13 3.82 7.14
C LYS A 95 -16.23 2.37 7.56
N LYS A 96 -15.14 1.62 7.47
CA LYS A 96 -15.15 0.17 7.63
C LYS A 96 -13.79 -0.33 8.13
N LEU A 97 -13.85 -1.37 8.94
CA LEU A 97 -12.73 -2.25 9.26
C LEU A 97 -12.99 -3.61 8.59
N GLU A 98 -11.97 -4.20 7.97
CA GLU A 98 -11.99 -5.52 7.34
C GLU A 98 -10.78 -6.32 7.78
N PHE A 99 -10.93 -7.64 7.92
CA PHE A 99 -9.79 -8.54 8.04
C PHE A 99 -9.20 -8.80 6.66
N ILE A 100 -7.88 -8.84 6.57
CA ILE A 100 -7.15 -9.27 5.39
C ILE A 100 -7.10 -10.80 5.45
N SER A 101 -7.44 -11.45 4.33
CA SER A 101 -7.43 -12.92 4.29
C SER A 101 -6.01 -13.48 4.42
N GLY A 102 -5.85 -14.71 4.87
CA GLY A 102 -4.52 -15.32 4.96
C GLY A 102 -3.79 -15.42 3.62
N ALA A 103 -4.51 -15.63 2.51
CA ALA A 103 -3.92 -15.63 1.17
C ALA A 103 -3.42 -14.24 0.77
N GLU A 104 -4.27 -13.22 0.93
CA GLU A 104 -3.91 -11.82 0.66
C GLU A 104 -2.79 -11.32 1.58
N ALA A 105 -2.75 -11.78 2.83
CA ALA A 105 -1.66 -11.46 3.76
C ALA A 105 -0.34 -12.12 3.37
N ASP A 106 -0.39 -13.36 2.88
CA ASP A 106 0.80 -14.06 2.35
C ASP A 106 1.31 -13.32 1.10
N GLU A 107 0.42 -12.90 0.19
CA GLU A 107 0.74 -12.06 -0.98
C GLU A 107 1.44 -10.75 -0.56
N ILE A 108 0.84 -9.99 0.37
CA ILE A 108 1.43 -8.73 0.88
C ILE A 108 2.82 -8.99 1.49
N GLN A 109 3.02 -10.09 2.21
CA GLN A 109 4.32 -10.41 2.82
C GLN A 109 5.35 -10.80 1.76
N GLU A 110 4.98 -11.58 0.75
CA GLU A 110 5.83 -11.91 -0.38
C GLU A 110 6.24 -10.63 -1.13
N ASP A 111 5.31 -9.68 -1.33
CA ASP A 111 5.58 -8.40 -1.96
C ASP A 111 6.56 -7.52 -1.18
N LEU A 112 6.46 -7.50 0.15
CA LEU A 112 7.31 -6.67 1.00
C LEU A 112 8.70 -7.28 1.24
N PHE A 113 8.78 -8.60 1.37
CA PHE A 113 9.99 -9.28 1.86
C PHE A 113 10.63 -10.22 0.83
N GLY A 114 9.97 -10.49 -0.30
CA GLY A 114 10.41 -11.47 -1.31
C GLY A 114 10.22 -12.93 -0.88
N TYR A 115 9.58 -13.17 0.27
CA TYR A 115 9.21 -14.48 0.78
C TYR A 115 8.08 -14.34 1.80
N VAL A 116 7.33 -15.42 2.06
CA VAL A 116 6.32 -15.47 3.12
C VAL A 116 6.97 -16.01 4.40
N PRO A 117 7.12 -15.20 5.47
CA PRO A 117 7.58 -15.70 6.76
C PRO A 117 6.65 -16.81 7.26
N SER A 118 7.22 -17.90 7.78
CA SER A 118 6.43 -19.05 8.22
C SER A 118 5.38 -18.62 9.27
N ARG A 119 4.10 -18.81 8.95
CA ARG A 119 3.01 -18.55 9.90
C ARG A 119 3.21 -19.45 11.11
N LYS A 120 3.50 -18.87 12.28
CA LYS A 120 3.28 -19.58 13.54
C LYS A 120 1.81 -19.98 13.55
N LYS A 121 1.52 -21.29 13.54
CA LYS A 121 0.16 -21.80 13.58
C LYS A 121 -0.54 -21.20 14.80
N GLU A 122 -1.46 -20.28 14.58
CA GLU A 122 -2.28 -19.73 15.63
C GLU A 122 -3.58 -20.54 15.73
N THR A 123 -3.87 -20.94 16.96
CA THR A 123 -5.00 -21.75 17.37
C THR A 123 -6.29 -21.00 17.04
N ALA A 124 -7.09 -21.55 16.13
CA ALA A 124 -8.32 -20.95 15.66
C ALA A 124 -9.28 -20.62 16.82
N SER A 125 -9.51 -19.33 17.08
CA SER A 125 -10.76 -18.89 17.68
C SER A 125 -11.71 -18.45 16.56
N LYS A 126 -12.68 -19.32 16.30
CA LYS A 126 -13.78 -19.08 15.38
C LYS A 126 -14.64 -17.93 15.92
N ASN A 127 -14.84 -16.88 15.13
CA ASN A 127 -16.15 -16.27 14.91
C ASN A 127 -16.05 -15.21 13.81
N GLN A 128 -16.20 -15.70 12.58
CA GLN A 128 -16.33 -14.92 11.36
C GLN A 128 -17.79 -14.52 11.16
N LYS A 129 -17.99 -13.30 10.64
CA LYS A 129 -19.23 -12.64 10.20
C LYS A 129 -20.03 -11.91 11.28
N GLN A 130 -19.78 -10.60 11.37
CA GLN A 130 -20.88 -9.67 11.62
C GLN A 130 -20.73 -8.40 10.78
N SER A 131 -21.61 -8.27 9.79
CA SER A 131 -21.88 -7.03 9.08
C SER A 131 -22.52 -6.03 10.04
N PHE A 132 -21.94 -4.85 10.19
CA PHE A 132 -22.62 -3.73 10.86
C PHE A 132 -22.89 -2.59 9.90
N ARG A 133 -24.18 -2.27 9.81
CA ARG A 133 -24.82 -1.20 9.05
C ARG A 133 -24.99 -0.01 10.00
N GLN A 134 -24.90 1.21 9.45
CA GLN A 134 -25.43 2.53 9.90
C GLN A 134 -24.34 3.62 9.85
N LYS A 135 -24.58 4.92 9.63
CA LYS A 135 -25.68 5.76 9.10
C LYS A 135 -25.00 7.09 8.69
N LYS A 136 -25.45 7.75 7.61
CA LYS A 136 -24.94 9.06 7.12
C LYS A 136 -25.48 10.22 7.97
N ALA A 137 -24.65 11.24 8.19
CA ALA A 137 -25.07 12.63 8.38
C ALA A 137 -24.08 13.60 7.70
N GLY A 138 -24.57 14.73 7.17
CA GLY A 138 -23.82 15.79 6.48
C GLY A 138 -22.76 16.47 7.38
N THR A 139 -21.85 17.30 6.91
CA THR A 139 -22.04 18.48 6.03
C THR A 139 -20.69 18.92 5.43
N LYS A 140 -20.75 19.79 4.42
CA LYS A 140 -19.69 20.34 3.55
C LYS A 140 -18.73 21.28 4.32
N THR A 141 -17.43 21.27 3.97
CA THR A 141 -16.62 22.48 3.63
C THR A 141 -15.41 22.08 2.78
N LYS A 142 -15.12 22.84 1.70
CA LYS A 142 -13.95 22.72 0.81
C LYS A 142 -12.72 23.39 1.45
N LYS A 143 -11.51 22.85 1.22
CA LYS A 143 -10.26 23.63 1.00
C LYS A 143 -9.12 22.78 0.40
N ASN A 144 -8.75 23.18 -0.82
CA ASN A 144 -7.44 23.26 -1.49
C ASN A 144 -6.37 22.15 -1.33
N GLY A 145 -6.08 21.47 -2.46
CA GLY A 145 -4.70 21.37 -2.95
C GLY A 145 -4.00 20.00 -3.00
N GLU A 146 -4.71 18.87 -2.89
CA GLU A 146 -4.06 17.57 -2.69
C GLU A 146 -4.44 16.53 -3.75
N TYR A 147 -3.64 16.41 -4.83
CA TYR A 147 -3.66 15.38 -5.90
C TYR A 147 -4.96 14.60 -6.16
N THR A 148 -6.11 15.29 -6.23
CA THR A 148 -7.45 14.65 -6.20
C THR A 148 -7.91 14.02 -7.52
N ASN A 149 -7.11 14.05 -8.58
CA ASN A 149 -7.55 13.66 -9.93
C ASN A 149 -6.80 12.46 -10.52
N MET A 150 -5.95 11.78 -9.75
CA MET A 150 -5.33 10.54 -10.21
C MET A 150 -6.18 9.32 -9.83
N LYS A 151 -6.48 8.46 -10.80
CA LYS A 151 -7.32 7.27 -10.59
C LYS A 151 -6.90 6.13 -11.50
N ARG A 152 -6.98 4.90 -11.00
CA ARG A 152 -7.04 3.69 -11.83
C ARG A 152 -8.32 3.72 -12.68
N CYS A 153 -8.20 3.34 -13.93
CA CYS A 153 -9.32 3.22 -14.86
C CYS A 153 -9.28 1.87 -15.56
N GLU A 154 -10.44 1.36 -15.96
CA GLU A 154 -10.55 0.32 -16.98
C GLU A 154 -10.72 0.98 -18.36
N LEU A 155 -10.49 0.23 -19.45
CA LEU A 155 -10.70 0.71 -20.82
C LEU A 155 -12.13 1.24 -21.05
N GLY A 156 -13.13 0.67 -20.37
CA GLY A 156 -14.52 1.14 -20.46
C GLY A 156 -14.80 2.44 -19.70
N ASP A 157 -13.90 2.85 -18.79
CA ASP A 157 -14.07 4.06 -17.98
C ASP A 157 -13.51 5.34 -18.66
N ILE A 158 -12.87 5.18 -19.82
CA ILE A 158 -12.17 6.27 -20.51
C ILE A 158 -12.85 6.65 -21.84
N PRO A 159 -12.69 7.91 -22.30
CA PRO A 159 -13.32 8.38 -23.54
C PRO A 159 -12.95 7.55 -24.78
N ASP A 160 -13.88 7.45 -25.74
CA ASP A 160 -13.73 6.63 -26.94
C ASP A 160 -12.51 7.00 -27.78
N ASN A 161 -12.20 8.30 -27.91
CA ASN A 161 -11.02 8.77 -28.64
C ASN A 161 -9.71 8.25 -28.01
N VAL A 162 -9.63 8.21 -26.68
CA VAL A 162 -8.50 7.64 -25.94
C VAL A 162 -8.44 6.12 -26.13
N GLN A 163 -9.57 5.41 -26.10
CA GLN A 163 -9.61 3.97 -26.37
C GLN A 163 -9.12 3.64 -27.78
N ILE A 164 -9.53 4.43 -28.78
CA ILE A 164 -9.08 4.28 -30.17
C ILE A 164 -7.58 4.52 -30.29
N ALA A 165 -7.05 5.56 -29.62
CA ALA A 165 -5.63 5.85 -29.61
C ALA A 165 -4.82 4.69 -28.99
N ILE A 166 -5.27 4.15 -27.85
CA ILE A 166 -4.65 2.98 -27.23
C ILE A 166 -4.59 1.80 -28.19
N LYS A 167 -5.73 1.42 -28.79
CA LYS A 167 -5.82 0.27 -29.71
C LYS A 167 -4.96 0.41 -30.96
N LYS A 168 -4.78 1.63 -31.47
CA LYS A 168 -4.05 1.89 -32.73
C LYS A 168 -2.57 2.15 -32.54
N GLN A 169 -2.18 2.78 -31.44
CA GLN A 169 -0.84 3.37 -31.27
C GLN A 169 -0.06 2.80 -30.09
N CYS A 170 -0.72 2.24 -29.08
CA CYS A 170 -0.04 1.69 -27.92
C CYS A 170 0.27 0.20 -28.13
N THR A 171 1.43 -0.09 -28.72
CA THR A 171 1.87 -1.47 -29.03
C THR A 171 3.12 -1.86 -28.24
N GLY A 172 3.34 -3.17 -28.08
CA GLY A 172 4.52 -3.71 -27.40
C GLY A 172 4.65 -3.33 -25.93
N ASP A 173 5.88 -3.37 -25.43
CA ASP A 173 6.22 -3.22 -24.01
C ASP A 173 6.75 -1.80 -23.71
N SER A 174 5.94 -0.79 -24.03
CA SER A 174 6.30 0.63 -23.89
C SER A 174 5.29 1.40 -23.04
N TRP A 175 5.78 2.44 -22.37
CA TRP A 175 4.95 3.38 -21.63
C TRP A 175 4.44 4.48 -22.54
N TYR A 176 3.16 4.82 -22.38
CA TYR A 176 2.47 5.83 -23.16
C TYR A 176 1.80 6.84 -22.24
N VAL A 177 1.83 8.11 -22.65
CA VAL A 177 1.07 9.19 -22.03
C VAL A 177 0.14 9.77 -23.09
N ILE A 178 -1.14 9.42 -22.99
CA ILE A 178 -2.18 9.94 -23.88
C ILE A 178 -2.73 11.24 -23.30
N LYS A 179 -2.61 12.34 -24.03
CA LYS A 179 -3.07 13.66 -23.62
C LYS A 179 -4.39 13.99 -24.32
N THR A 180 -5.30 14.55 -23.54
CA THR A 180 -6.52 15.22 -24.02
C THR A 180 -6.56 16.63 -23.44
N ASP A 181 -7.51 17.44 -23.87
CA ASP A 181 -7.68 18.81 -23.36
C ASP A 181 -7.82 18.88 -21.83
N ASN A 182 -8.41 17.84 -21.23
CA ASN A 182 -8.82 17.85 -19.82
C ASN A 182 -8.08 16.83 -18.94
N LYS A 183 -7.43 15.81 -19.52
CA LYS A 183 -6.79 14.72 -18.78
C LYS A 183 -5.54 14.19 -19.49
N LYS A 184 -4.67 13.56 -18.69
CA LYS A 184 -3.60 12.68 -19.18
C LYS A 184 -3.92 11.24 -18.77
N TYR A 185 -3.50 10.27 -19.59
CA TYR A 185 -3.64 8.86 -19.29
C TYR A 185 -2.28 8.18 -19.41
N VAL A 186 -1.81 7.57 -18.33
CA VAL A 186 -0.60 6.73 -18.36
C VAL A 186 -1.04 5.31 -18.65
N TYR A 187 -0.50 4.76 -19.74
CA TYR A 187 -0.82 3.43 -20.23
C TYR A 187 0.45 2.61 -20.44
N TYR A 188 0.40 1.33 -20.11
CA TYR A 188 1.43 0.35 -20.46
C TYR A 188 0.74 -0.97 -20.75
N ASN A 189 1.03 -1.56 -21.91
CA ASN A 189 0.46 -2.85 -22.31
C ASN A 189 1.29 -4.00 -21.70
N ASN A 190 0.67 -5.12 -21.35
CA ASN A 190 1.33 -6.31 -20.80
C ASN A 190 1.87 -6.17 -19.35
N LEU A 191 1.18 -5.41 -18.49
CA LEU A 191 1.44 -5.45 -17.05
C LEU A 191 0.40 -6.31 -16.32
N PRO A 192 0.77 -7.01 -15.24
CA PRO A 192 -0.19 -7.66 -14.36
C PRO A 192 -1.28 -6.69 -13.89
N ARG A 193 -2.48 -7.22 -13.64
CA ARG A 193 -3.64 -6.43 -13.18
C ARG A 193 -3.29 -5.71 -11.87
N ASP A 194 -2.45 -6.35 -11.09
CA ASP A 194 -2.01 -5.92 -9.78
C ASP A 194 -0.71 -5.14 -9.93
N TYR A 195 -0.87 -3.83 -9.91
CA TYR A 195 0.23 -2.87 -9.84
C TYR A 195 -0.11 -1.88 -8.74
N ALA A 196 0.88 -1.41 -7.99
CA ALA A 196 0.73 -0.28 -7.09
C ALA A 196 1.24 0.99 -7.78
N PHE A 197 0.76 2.16 -7.35
CA PHE A 197 1.37 3.42 -7.77
C PHE A 197 1.48 4.38 -6.58
N ASN A 198 2.50 5.22 -6.60
CA ASN A 198 2.66 6.31 -5.66
C ASN A 198 3.23 7.55 -6.37
N ILE A 199 2.90 8.73 -5.87
CA ILE A 199 3.53 9.98 -6.28
C ILE A 199 4.48 10.44 -5.17
N SER A 200 5.72 10.73 -5.53
CA SER A 200 6.68 11.42 -4.67
C SER A 200 7.23 12.65 -5.41
N GLY A 201 6.81 13.85 -5.00
CA GLY A 201 7.11 15.08 -5.74
C GLY A 201 6.56 15.03 -7.16
N LYS A 202 7.45 15.06 -8.16
CA LYS A 202 7.10 14.91 -9.59
C LYS A 202 7.22 13.48 -10.09
N ASN A 203 7.60 12.51 -9.27
CA ASN A 203 7.78 11.14 -9.72
C ASN A 203 6.50 10.33 -9.52
N LEU A 204 5.88 9.91 -10.62
CA LEU A 204 4.88 8.86 -10.63
C LEU A 204 5.64 7.53 -10.71
N ASN A 205 5.62 6.77 -9.63
CA ASN A 205 6.22 5.45 -9.59
C ASN A 205 5.12 4.40 -9.65
N VAL A 206 5.18 3.54 -10.67
CA VAL A 206 4.36 2.35 -10.80
C VAL A 206 5.20 1.15 -10.37
N ARG A 207 4.65 0.30 -9.51
CA ARG A 207 5.27 -0.97 -9.13
C ARG A 207 4.45 -2.13 -9.64
N ASP A 208 5.15 -3.07 -10.25
CA ASP A 208 4.65 -4.41 -10.51
C ASP A 208 4.44 -5.14 -9.19
N MET A 209 3.27 -5.75 -9.00
CA MET A 209 2.94 -6.54 -7.82
C MET A 209 2.83 -8.04 -8.17
N GLY A 210 3.27 -8.47 -9.35
CA GLY A 210 3.36 -9.89 -9.68
C GLY A 210 2.03 -10.56 -10.03
N ARG A 211 1.99 -11.89 -9.88
CA ARG A 211 1.29 -12.84 -10.77
C ARG A 211 -0.24 -12.77 -10.76
N HIS A 212 -0.78 -12.02 -11.71
CA HIS A 212 -1.99 -12.36 -12.47
C HIS A 212 -1.87 -11.87 -13.93
N THR A 213 -2.45 -12.59 -14.90
CA THR A 213 -2.56 -12.13 -16.29
C THR A 213 -3.54 -10.95 -16.36
N GLY A 214 -3.05 -9.75 -16.04
CA GLY A 214 -3.66 -8.50 -16.48
C GLY A 214 -3.09 -8.09 -17.83
N ILE A 215 -3.80 -7.17 -18.48
CA ILE A 215 -3.54 -6.79 -19.87
C ILE A 215 -2.85 -5.41 -19.96
N TYR A 216 -3.01 -4.52 -18.96
CA TYR A 216 -2.45 -3.17 -19.01
C TYR A 216 -2.44 -2.41 -17.65
N VAL A 217 -1.56 -1.41 -17.55
CA VAL A 217 -1.67 -0.25 -16.65
C VAL A 217 -2.56 0.80 -17.31
N LEU A 218 -3.47 1.40 -16.54
CA LEU A 218 -4.23 2.57 -16.99
C LEU A 218 -4.56 3.48 -15.80
N LEU A 219 -3.89 4.63 -15.78
CA LEU A 219 -4.09 5.70 -14.79
C LEU A 219 -4.56 6.96 -15.49
N SER A 220 -5.65 7.57 -15.04
CA SER A 220 -6.02 8.93 -15.43
C SER A 220 -5.40 9.93 -14.47
N LEU A 221 -4.95 11.08 -14.97
CA LEU A 221 -4.31 12.17 -14.24
C LEU A 221 -4.93 13.52 -14.67
N GLY A 222 -4.76 14.55 -13.83
CA GLY A 222 -5.08 15.93 -14.21
C GLY A 222 -4.15 16.43 -15.31
N ASN A 223 -4.67 17.27 -16.23
CA ASN A 223 -3.87 17.76 -17.35
C ASN A 223 -2.72 18.71 -16.91
N ASP A 224 -2.91 19.38 -15.78
CA ASP A 224 -1.95 20.28 -15.13
C ASP A 224 -0.80 19.56 -14.41
N PHE A 225 -0.88 18.24 -14.27
CA PHE A 225 0.13 17.47 -13.55
C PHE A 225 1.30 17.10 -14.48
N ASP A 226 2.48 17.65 -14.17
CA ASP A 226 3.74 17.28 -14.81
C ASP A 226 4.51 16.26 -13.96
N PHE A 227 4.94 15.18 -14.61
CA PHE A 227 5.59 14.07 -13.92
C PHE A 227 6.74 13.44 -14.71
N THR A 228 7.61 12.79 -13.95
CA THR A 228 8.54 11.76 -14.42
C THR A 228 7.96 10.40 -14.08
N LEU A 229 8.30 9.38 -14.86
CA LEU A 229 7.77 8.04 -14.69
C LEU A 229 8.87 7.10 -14.22
N SER A 230 8.58 6.35 -13.15
CA SER A 230 9.41 5.25 -12.70
C SER A 230 8.60 3.96 -12.72
N TYR A 231 9.26 2.86 -13.10
CA TYR A 231 8.75 1.51 -13.00
C TYR A 231 9.65 0.69 -12.08
N ASN A 232 9.09 0.10 -11.02
CA ASN A 232 9.84 -0.64 -10.00
C ASN A 232 11.02 0.16 -9.44
N GLY A 233 10.81 1.47 -9.23
CA GLY A 233 11.84 2.39 -8.71
C GLY A 233 12.91 2.82 -9.73
N LYS A 234 12.84 2.35 -10.98
CA LYS A 234 13.76 2.76 -12.06
C LYS A 234 13.09 3.75 -12.99
N SER A 235 13.77 4.84 -13.34
CA SER A 235 13.26 5.81 -14.30
C SER A 235 13.02 5.14 -15.65
N VAL A 236 11.87 5.41 -16.27
CA VAL A 236 11.51 4.90 -17.60
C VAL A 236 11.09 6.05 -18.51
N GLY A 237 11.37 5.90 -19.80
CA GLY A 237 10.84 6.79 -20.84
C GLY A 237 9.39 6.46 -21.17
N PHE A 238 8.68 7.41 -21.77
CA PHE A 238 7.34 7.21 -22.30
C PHE A 238 7.12 7.97 -23.60
N THR A 239 6.26 7.44 -24.46
CA THR A 239 5.82 8.10 -25.69
C THR A 239 4.57 8.94 -25.42
N THR A 240 4.54 10.17 -25.91
CA THR A 240 3.34 11.02 -25.81
C THR A 240 2.46 10.84 -27.04
N ILE A 241 1.15 10.74 -26.83
CA ILE A 241 0.14 10.72 -27.89
C ILE A 241 -0.86 11.83 -27.58
N ASP A 242 -1.03 12.78 -28.50
CA ASP A 242 -2.03 13.83 -28.38
C ASP A 242 -3.34 13.38 -29.08
N VAL A 243 -4.44 13.45 -28.34
CA VAL A 243 -5.77 13.04 -28.80
C VAL A 243 -6.73 14.19 -28.55
N ASN A 244 -7.01 14.92 -29.62
CA ASN A 244 -8.02 15.96 -29.67
C ASN A 244 -9.39 15.36 -29.97
#